data_AF-A0A968QUY7-F1
#
_entry.id   AF-A0A968QUY7-F1
#
_cell.length_a   1.000
_cell.length_b   1.000
_cell.length_c   1.000
_cell.angle_alpha   90.00
_cell.angle_beta   90.00
_cell.angle_gamma   90.00
#
_symmetry.space_group_name_H-M   'P 1'
#
loop_
_entity.id
_entity.type
_entity.pdbx_description
1 polymer ?
#
loop_
_entity_poly.entity_id
_entity_poly.type
_entity_poly.pdbx_seq_one_letter_code
_entity_poly.pdbx_strand_id
1 'polypeptide(L)'
;MQYINANLPGNATILFVFTGKRGYYCDRNYLPDSGEDQNRSSLGDIAEKSHKPEDILLYLKKMGITHILLRADLFSSWMDEQLSPKARTILKDFLSKYATNLFFENGYAVLGIEPNV
;
A
#
# COMPACT_ATOMS: atom_id res chain seq x y z
N MET A 1 -9.51 9.83 -6.30
CA MET A 1 -10.50 8.76 -6.58
C MET A 1 -10.88 8.68 -8.05
N GLN A 2 -11.12 9.79 -8.76
CA GLN A 2 -11.46 9.76 -10.20
C GLN A 2 -10.53 8.88 -11.03
N TYR A 3 -9.20 9.02 -10.89
CA TYR A 3 -8.24 8.15 -11.57
C TYR A 3 -8.50 6.66 -11.28
N ILE A 4 -8.66 6.29 -10.01
CA ILE A 4 -8.93 4.90 -9.58
C ILE A 4 -10.20 4.37 -10.25
N ASN A 5 -11.31 5.12 -10.14
CA ASN A 5 -12.61 4.68 -10.62
C ASN A 5 -12.66 4.57 -12.16
N ALA A 6 -11.88 5.41 -12.86
CA ALA A 6 -11.84 5.44 -14.32
C ALA A 6 -10.82 4.46 -14.95
N ASN A 7 -9.71 4.16 -14.27
CA ASN A 7 -8.58 3.46 -14.89
C ASN A 7 -8.29 2.08 -14.31
N LEU A 8 -8.66 1.79 -13.06
CA LEU A 8 -8.36 0.48 -12.48
C LEU A 8 -9.40 -0.57 -12.88
N PRO A 9 -9.02 -1.86 -13.02
CA PRO A 9 -9.95 -2.95 -13.27
C PRO A 9 -11.08 -3.01 -12.22
N GLY A 10 -12.27 -3.47 -12.61
CA GLY A 10 -13.43 -3.55 -11.71
C GLY A 10 -13.24 -4.49 -10.51
N ASN A 11 -12.36 -5.48 -10.64
CA ASN A 11 -11.97 -6.42 -9.59
C ASN A 11 -10.76 -5.95 -8.75
N ALA A 12 -10.30 -4.71 -8.94
CA ALA A 12 -9.19 -4.19 -8.15
C ALA A 12 -9.56 -4.09 -6.67
N THR A 13 -8.66 -4.56 -5.80
CA THR A 13 -8.72 -4.35 -4.36
C THR A 13 -7.53 -3.51 -3.93
N ILE A 14 -7.82 -2.38 -3.28
CA ILE A 14 -6.84 -1.32 -3.06
C ILE A 14 -6.56 -1.19 -1.57
N LEU A 15 -5.29 -1.27 -1.17
CA LEU A 15 -4.87 -0.94 0.20
C LEU A 15 -4.75 0.58 0.35
N PHE A 16 -5.44 1.14 1.33
CA PHE A 16 -5.51 2.58 1.58
C PHE A 16 -4.58 2.98 2.74
N VAL A 17 -3.42 3.50 2.40
CA VAL A 17 -2.35 3.83 3.35
C VAL A 17 -2.32 5.34 3.61
N PHE A 18 -2.45 5.77 4.87
CA PHE A 18 -2.48 7.19 5.28
C PHE A 18 -3.53 8.07 4.57
N THR A 19 -4.70 7.51 4.23
CA THR A 19 -5.80 8.25 3.57
C THR A 19 -6.86 8.80 4.53
N GLY A 20 -6.71 8.58 5.84
CA GLY A 20 -7.60 9.13 6.88
C GLY A 20 -9.02 8.56 6.86
N LYS A 21 -9.19 7.28 6.48
CA LYS A 21 -10.50 6.58 6.36
C LYS A 21 -11.46 7.19 5.31
N ARG A 22 -10.95 7.97 4.35
CA ARG A 22 -11.75 8.68 3.34
C ARG A 22 -11.87 7.92 2.01
N GLY A 23 -12.55 6.76 2.03
CA GLY A 23 -12.76 5.92 0.85
C GLY A 23 -14.17 5.94 0.23
N TYR A 24 -15.08 6.76 0.74
CA TYR A 24 -16.51 6.75 0.38
C TYR A 24 -16.82 7.15 -1.08
N TYR A 25 -15.85 7.67 -1.83
CA TYR A 25 -15.97 7.93 -3.28
C TYR A 25 -15.20 6.92 -4.14
N CYS A 26 -14.73 5.81 -3.57
CA CYS A 26 -14.00 4.77 -4.30
C CYS A 26 -14.98 3.72 -4.82
N ASP A 27 -15.03 3.54 -6.15
CA ASP A 27 -15.90 2.56 -6.83
C ASP A 27 -15.19 1.20 -6.99
N ARG A 28 -14.17 0.94 -6.18
CA ARG A 28 -13.39 -0.31 -6.14
C ARG A 28 -13.36 -0.82 -4.72
N ASN A 29 -13.15 -2.12 -4.58
CA ASN A 29 -12.93 -2.71 -3.26
C ASN A 29 -11.69 -2.06 -2.63
N TYR A 30 -11.77 -1.71 -1.36
CA TYR A 30 -10.63 -1.14 -0.65
C TYR A 30 -10.59 -1.60 0.79
N LEU A 31 -9.36 -1.71 1.30
CA LEU A 31 -9.07 -2.02 2.69
C LEU A 31 -8.29 -0.85 3.29
N PRO A 32 -8.73 -0.27 4.41
CA PRO A 32 -7.90 0.69 5.13
C PRO A 32 -6.65 -0.01 5.67
N ASP A 33 -5.51 0.67 5.63
CA ASP A 33 -4.33 0.23 6.37
C ASP A 33 -4.57 0.45 7.87
N SER A 34 -5.04 -0.61 8.52
CA SER A 34 -5.26 -0.67 9.97
C SER A 34 -4.80 -2.03 10.46
N GLY A 35 -3.79 -2.04 11.35
CA GLY A 35 -3.30 -3.23 12.02
C GLY A 35 -4.31 -3.77 13.05
N GLU A 36 -3.88 -4.79 13.82
CA GLU A 36 -4.70 -5.41 14.87
C GLU A 36 -5.17 -4.39 15.93
N ASP A 37 -4.35 -3.36 16.16
CA ASP A 37 -4.74 -2.12 16.82
C ASP A 37 -4.99 -1.06 15.73
N GLN A 38 -6.14 -0.38 15.78
CA GLN A 38 -6.56 0.62 14.78
C GLN A 38 -5.58 1.81 14.66
N ASN A 39 -4.60 1.91 15.57
CA ASN A 39 -3.54 2.91 15.56
C ASN A 39 -2.22 2.45 14.91
N ARG A 40 -2.14 1.20 14.40
CA ARG A 40 -0.93 0.65 13.77
C ARG A 40 -1.15 0.45 12.27
N SER A 41 -0.06 0.54 11.51
CA SER A 41 -0.06 0.21 10.08
C SER A 41 0.11 -1.30 9.90
N SER A 42 -0.84 -1.93 9.22
CA SER A 42 -0.74 -3.34 8.84
C SER A 42 0.44 -3.56 7.89
N LEU A 43 0.68 -2.65 6.95
CA LEU A 43 1.83 -2.68 6.05
C LEU A 43 3.16 -2.62 6.81
N GLY A 44 3.21 -1.80 7.87
CA GLY A 44 4.37 -1.74 8.77
C GLY A 44 4.59 -3.04 9.54
N ASP A 45 3.54 -3.58 10.15
CA ASP A 45 3.65 -4.84 10.90
C ASP A 45 4.07 -6.02 9.99
N ILE A 46 3.62 -6.03 8.74
CA ILE A 46 4.07 -7.01 7.73
C ILE A 46 5.56 -6.79 7.41
N ALA A 47 5.99 -5.55 7.19
CA ALA A 47 7.39 -5.24 6.90
C ALA A 47 8.33 -5.65 8.05
N GLU A 48 7.92 -5.44 9.31
CA GLU A 48 8.70 -5.84 10.49
C GLU A 48 8.83 -7.37 10.61
N LYS A 49 7.77 -8.11 10.29
CA LYS A 49 7.76 -9.58 10.32
C LYS A 49 8.42 -10.22 9.09
N SER A 50 8.67 -9.44 8.04
CA SER A 50 9.24 -9.93 6.78
C SER A 50 10.76 -10.14 6.88
N HIS A 51 11.26 -11.08 6.09
CA HIS A 51 12.69 -11.31 5.90
C HIS A 51 13.16 -10.85 4.52
N LYS A 52 12.26 -10.79 3.55
CA LYS A 52 12.54 -10.36 2.17
C LYS A 52 11.31 -9.68 1.53
N PRO A 53 11.50 -8.91 0.45
CA PRO A 53 10.41 -8.19 -0.24
C PRO A 53 9.24 -9.09 -0.71
N GLU A 54 9.54 -10.33 -1.07
CA GLU A 54 8.57 -11.32 -1.55
C GLU A 54 7.58 -11.73 -0.44
N ASP A 55 7.96 -11.59 0.83
CA ASP A 55 7.07 -11.90 1.96
C ASP A 55 5.91 -10.89 2.02
N ILE A 56 6.21 -9.60 1.78
CA ILE A 56 5.20 -8.53 1.67
C ILE A 56 4.30 -8.81 0.47
N LEU A 57 4.88 -9.12 -0.69
CA LEU A 57 4.13 -9.45 -1.90
C LEU A 57 3.16 -10.62 -1.66
N LEU A 58 3.63 -11.71 -1.05
CA LEU A 58 2.82 -12.89 -0.78
C LEU A 58 1.68 -12.57 0.19
N TYR A 59 1.93 -11.74 1.20
CA TYR A 59 0.91 -11.31 2.15
C TYR A 59 -0.19 -10.49 1.47
N LEU A 60 0.19 -9.46 0.69
CA LEU A 60 -0.76 -8.63 -0.05
C LEU A 60 -1.57 -9.46 -1.05
N LYS A 61 -0.94 -10.42 -1.74
CA LYS A 61 -1.63 -11.37 -2.63
C LYS A 61 -2.63 -12.26 -1.89
N LYS A 62 -2.29 -12.77 -0.70
CA LYS A 62 -3.21 -13.56 0.12
C LYS A 62 -4.44 -12.75 0.56
N MET A 63 -4.30 -11.44 0.71
CA MET A 63 -5.41 -10.52 0.97
C MET A 63 -6.18 -10.10 -0.29
N GLY A 64 -5.74 -10.53 -1.47
CA GLY A 64 -6.31 -10.11 -2.75
C GLY A 64 -5.99 -8.67 -3.13
N ILE A 65 -5.05 -8.01 -2.45
CA ILE A 65 -4.66 -6.62 -2.74
C ILE A 65 -3.90 -6.56 -4.05
N THR A 66 -4.36 -5.73 -4.98
CA THR A 66 -3.76 -5.52 -6.30
C THR A 66 -3.14 -4.13 -6.47
N HIS A 67 -3.57 -3.15 -5.67
CA HIS A 67 -3.10 -1.78 -5.74
C HIS A 67 -2.91 -1.19 -4.36
N ILE A 68 -2.10 -0.12 -4.27
CA ILE A 68 -1.92 0.68 -3.06
C ILE A 68 -2.24 2.14 -3.42
N LEU A 69 -3.13 2.76 -2.65
CA LEU A 69 -3.28 4.21 -2.63
C LEU A 69 -2.57 4.72 -1.37
N LEU A 70 -1.59 5.60 -1.52
CA LEU A 70 -0.87 6.17 -0.39
C LEU A 70 -0.70 7.68 -0.47
N ARG A 71 -0.64 8.33 0.70
CA ARG A 71 -0.25 9.72 0.87
C ARG A 71 1.27 9.79 1.07
N ALA A 72 1.99 10.18 0.03
CA ALA A 72 3.43 9.95 -0.12
C ALA A 72 4.30 10.68 0.90
N ASP A 73 3.94 11.92 1.25
CA ASP A 73 4.60 12.73 2.27
C ASP A 73 4.50 12.03 3.65
N LEU A 74 3.29 11.68 4.07
CA LEU A 74 3.06 10.99 5.35
C LEU A 74 3.71 9.62 5.38
N PHE A 75 3.61 8.87 4.28
CA PHE A 75 4.20 7.54 4.18
C PHE A 75 5.72 7.57 4.31
N SER A 76 6.40 8.52 3.65
CA SER A 76 7.85 8.66 3.74
C SER A 76 8.30 8.99 5.16
N SER A 77 7.69 10.00 5.80
CA SER A 77 8.02 10.36 7.19
C SER A 77 7.76 9.21 8.15
N TRP A 78 6.62 8.53 8.01
CA TRP A 78 6.28 7.38 8.84
C TRP A 78 7.28 6.22 8.68
N MET A 79 7.71 5.90 7.44
CA MET A 79 8.75 4.88 7.22
C MET A 79 10.05 5.25 7.94
N ASP A 80 10.38 6.54 7.97
CA ASP A 80 11.61 7.03 8.56
C ASP A 80 11.57 7.08 10.10
N GLU A 81 10.40 7.28 10.68
CA GLU A 81 10.22 7.44 12.13
C GLU A 81 9.81 6.14 12.83
N GLN A 82 9.04 5.27 12.18
CA GLN A 82 8.34 4.16 12.85
C GLN A 82 8.91 2.78 12.49
N LEU A 83 9.54 2.62 11.32
CA LEU A 83 10.09 1.33 10.91
C LEU A 83 11.55 1.15 11.32
N SER A 84 11.86 -0.06 11.77
CA SER A 84 13.24 -0.50 11.96
C SER A 84 14.06 -0.37 10.66
N PRO A 85 15.39 -0.15 10.71
CA PRO A 85 16.21 -0.04 9.51
C PRO A 85 16.08 -1.23 8.56
N LYS A 86 15.91 -2.44 9.13
CA LYS A 86 15.65 -3.68 8.38
C LYS A 86 14.31 -3.62 7.66
N ALA A 87 13.22 -3.35 8.38
CA ALA A 87 11.88 -3.28 7.80
C ALA A 87 11.77 -2.18 6.73
N ARG A 88 12.40 -1.03 6.95
CA ARG A 88 12.49 0.06 5.97
C ARG A 88 13.17 -0.39 4.68
N THR A 89 14.28 -1.11 4.79
CA THR A 89 15.00 -1.65 3.62
C THR A 89 14.12 -2.63 2.86
N ILE A 90 13.49 -3.58 3.56
CA ILE A 90 12.60 -4.57 2.94
C ILE A 90 11.41 -3.90 2.24
N LEU A 91 10.78 -2.91 2.87
CA LEU A 91 9.65 -2.20 2.29
C LEU A 91 10.05 -1.36 1.07
N LYS A 92 11.21 -0.69 1.11
CA LYS A 92 11.76 0.03 -0.06
C LYS A 92 12.05 -0.91 -1.21
N ASP A 93 12.67 -2.06 -0.94
CA ASP A 93 12.95 -3.07 -1.95
C ASP A 93 11.66 -3.67 -2.53
N PHE A 94 10.63 -3.90 -1.71
CA PHE A 94 9.31 -4.31 -2.18
C PHE A 94 8.71 -3.28 -3.14
N LEU A 95 8.67 -2.01 -2.74
CA LEU A 95 8.15 -0.94 -3.59
C LEU A 95 8.94 -0.83 -4.89
N SER A 96 10.26 -0.96 -4.85
CA SER A 96 11.10 -0.87 -6.05
C SER A 96 10.97 -2.05 -7.00
N LYS A 97 10.72 -3.27 -6.49
CA LYS A 97 10.70 -4.50 -7.30
C LYS A 97 9.31 -4.90 -7.77
N TYR A 98 8.30 -4.62 -6.97
CA TYR A 98 6.96 -5.17 -7.15
C TYR A 98 5.86 -4.12 -7.24
N ALA A 99 6.18 -2.84 -7.06
CA ALA A 99 5.19 -1.77 -7.20
C ALA A 99 5.52 -0.87 -8.39
N THR A 100 4.53 -0.62 -9.22
CA THR A 100 4.62 0.30 -10.36
C THR A 100 3.80 1.54 -10.07
N ASN A 101 4.40 2.72 -10.18
CA ASN A 101 3.67 3.98 -10.01
C ASN A 101 2.77 4.23 -11.23
N LEU A 102 1.46 4.14 -11.03
CA LEU A 102 0.45 4.33 -12.08
C LEU A 102 -0.03 5.78 -12.15
N PHE A 103 -0.01 6.48 -11.01
CA PHE A 103 -0.50 7.84 -10.90
C PHE A 103 0.11 8.55 -9.69
N PHE A 104 0.45 9.82 -9.87
CA PHE A 104 0.87 10.68 -8.77
C PHE A 104 0.34 12.11 -8.95
N GLU A 105 -0.46 12.58 -8.01
CA GLU A 105 -0.95 13.95 -8.01
C GLU A 105 -1.29 14.42 -6.59
N ASN A 106 -1.00 15.69 -6.27
CA ASN A 106 -1.33 16.31 -4.99
C ASN A 106 -0.87 15.52 -3.76
N GLY A 107 0.29 14.87 -3.86
CA GLY A 107 0.89 14.06 -2.77
C GLY A 107 0.29 12.66 -2.62
N TYR A 108 -0.62 12.24 -3.49
CA TYR A 108 -1.17 10.89 -3.50
C TYR A 108 -0.57 10.07 -4.64
N ALA A 109 -0.13 8.85 -4.33
CA ALA A 109 0.34 7.87 -5.31
C ALA A 109 -0.64 6.69 -5.42
N VAL A 110 -0.86 6.22 -6.64
CA VAL A 110 -1.52 4.92 -6.90
C VAL A 110 -0.47 3.98 -7.47
N LEU A 111 -0.23 2.90 -6.75
CA LEU A 111 0.74 1.86 -7.12
C LEU A 111 0.00 0.59 -7.53
N GLY A 112 0.39 -0.03 -8.64
CA GLY A 112 -0.02 -1.39 -9.00
C GLY A 112 0.99 -2.41 -8.48
N ILE A 113 0.55 -3.59 -8.05
CA ILE A 113 1.41 -4.65 -7.51
C ILE A 113 1.58 -5.78 -8.54
N GLU A 114 2.83 -6.09 -8.92
CA GLU A 114 3.15 -7.12 -9.90
C GLU A 114 3.58 -8.49 -9.31
N PRO A 115 3.43 -9.59 -10.08
CA PRO A 115 2.62 -9.69 -11.30
C PRO A 115 1.14 -9.68 -10.93
N ASN A 116 0.35 -8.88 -11.64
CA ASN A 116 -1.11 -8.88 -11.57
C ASN A 116 -1.58 -10.33 -11.76
N VAL A 117 -2.28 -10.90 -10.77
CA VAL A 117 -2.92 -12.22 -10.89
C VAL A 117 -4.29 -12.05 -11.51
#